data_AF-A0A1B1A5R3-F1
#
_entry.id   AF-A0A1B1A5R3-F1
#
_cell.length_a   1.000
_cell.length_b   1.000
_cell.length_c   1.000
_cell.angle_alpha   90.00
_cell.angle_beta   90.00
_cell.angle_gamma   90.00
#
_symmetry.space_group_name_H-M   'P 1'
#
loop_
_entity.id
_entity.type
_entity.pdbx_description
1 polymer ?
#
loop_
_entity_poly.entity_id
_entity_poly.type
_entity_poly.pdbx_seq_one_letter_code
_entity_poly.pdbx_strand_id
1 'polypeptide(L)'
;MQDRLETVLRDAQQIAGSPEEHLDSPHLFTTAWATLKAARGQGFDPARLRAAHLVERPAPTPEPTEQVLERVGHKVRRVMADRQITPHGPHAA
;
A
#
# COMPACT_ATOMS: atom_id res chain seq x y z
N MET A 1 24.87 -5.57 -24.82
CA MET A 1 23.40 -5.61 -25.02
C MET A 1 22.75 -6.73 -24.19
N GLN A 2 23.40 -7.89 -24.07
CA GLN A 2 22.99 -9.00 -23.18
C GLN A 2 22.91 -8.61 -21.70
N ASP A 3 23.88 -7.87 -21.15
CA ASP A 3 23.85 -7.47 -19.73
C ASP A 3 22.59 -6.65 -19.35
N ARG A 4 22.11 -5.84 -20.30
CA ARG A 4 20.89 -5.04 -20.12
C ARG A 4 19.64 -5.91 -20.11
N LEU A 5 19.61 -6.97 -20.91
CA LEU A 5 18.52 -7.95 -20.94
C LEU A 5 18.48 -8.76 -19.65
N GLU A 6 19.64 -9.23 -19.15
CA GLU A 6 19.70 -9.94 -17.87
C GLU A 6 19.25 -9.06 -16.70
N THR A 7 19.67 -7.80 -16.69
CA THR A 7 19.23 -6.82 -15.68
C THR A 7 17.70 -6.65 -15.71
N VAL A 8 17.12 -6.43 -16.89
CA VAL A 8 15.67 -6.27 -17.07
C VAL A 8 14.89 -7.53 -16.65
N LEU A 9 15.41 -8.73 -16.91
CA LEU A 9 14.78 -9.97 -16.48
C LEU A 9 14.84 -10.16 -14.97
N ARG A 10 15.97 -9.82 -14.35
CA ARG A 10 16.15 -9.88 -12.90
C ARG A 10 15.17 -8.95 -12.18
N ASP A 11 15.08 -7.70 -12.65
CA ASP A 11 14.17 -6.71 -12.09
C ASP A 11 12.70 -7.15 -12.22
N ALA A 12 12.33 -7.67 -13.39
CA ALA A 12 11.00 -8.22 -13.61
C ALA A 12 10.68 -9.40 -12.69
N GLN A 13 11.67 -10.24 -12.40
CA GLN A 13 11.52 -11.38 -11.49
C GLN A 13 11.35 -10.93 -10.03
N GLN A 14 12.06 -9.87 -9.61
CA GLN A 14 11.93 -9.29 -8.29
C GLN A 14 10.55 -8.64 -8.09
N ILE A 15 10.10 -7.82 -9.05
CA ILE A 15 8.79 -7.16 -9.02
C ILE A 15 7.65 -8.18 -8.99
N ALA A 16 7.76 -9.26 -9.78
CA ALA A 16 6.75 -10.32 -9.80
C ALA A 16 6.78 -11.21 -8.54
N GLY A 17 7.93 -11.31 -7.87
CA GLY A 17 8.13 -12.08 -6.65
C GLY A 17 7.64 -11.39 -5.37
N SER A 18 7.56 -10.06 -5.38
CA SER A 18 7.11 -9.23 -4.25
C SER A 18 6.07 -8.17 -4.69
N PRO A 19 4.91 -8.58 -5.24
CA PRO A 19 3.89 -7.66 -5.73
C PRO A 19 3.35 -6.70 -4.65
N GLU A 20 3.41 -7.09 -3.38
CA GLU A 20 3.00 -6.29 -2.22
C GLU A 20 3.80 -4.99 -2.04
N GLU A 21 5.04 -4.92 -2.52
CA GLU A 21 5.85 -3.70 -2.49
C GLU A 21 5.46 -2.70 -3.58
N HIS A 22 4.63 -3.13 -4.55
CA HIS A 22 4.25 -2.36 -5.73
C HIS A 22 2.73 -2.15 -5.86
N LEU A 23 1.99 -2.26 -4.76
CA LEU A 23 0.52 -2.11 -4.74
C LEU A 23 0.04 -0.76 -5.32
N ASP A 24 0.81 0.31 -5.09
CA ASP A 24 0.50 1.66 -5.59
C ASP A 24 0.87 1.85 -7.07
N SER A 25 1.54 0.86 -7.70
CA SER A 25 1.98 0.90 -9.10
C SER A 25 1.68 -0.41 -9.85
N PRO A 26 0.40 -0.75 -10.08
CA PRO A 26 0.00 -2.03 -10.70
C PRO A 26 0.54 -2.24 -12.12
N HIS A 27 0.85 -1.14 -12.81
CA HIS A 27 1.46 -1.16 -14.14
C HIS A 27 2.86 -1.79 -14.10
N LEU A 28 3.65 -1.61 -13.03
CA LEU A 28 4.97 -2.22 -12.89
C LEU A 28 4.89 -3.74 -12.86
N PHE A 29 3.93 -4.29 -12.11
CA PHE A 29 3.68 -5.73 -12.10
C PHE A 29 3.27 -6.25 -13.48
N THR A 30 2.35 -5.54 -14.15
CA THR A 30 1.89 -5.92 -15.49
C THR A 30 3.05 -5.94 -16.50
N THR A 31 3.91 -4.92 -16.47
CA THR A 31 5.10 -4.82 -17.32
C THR A 31 6.09 -5.92 -17.00
N ALA A 32 6.43 -6.13 -15.73
CA ALA A 32 7.33 -7.21 -15.29
C ALA A 32 6.83 -8.58 -15.74
N TRP A 33 5.55 -8.86 -15.57
CA TRP A 33 4.93 -10.10 -16.02
C TRP A 33 4.99 -10.27 -17.54
N ALA A 34 4.68 -9.21 -18.29
CA ALA A 34 4.78 -9.22 -19.75
C ALA A 34 6.22 -9.48 -20.22
N THR A 35 7.21 -8.88 -19.57
CA THR A 35 8.64 -9.11 -19.82
C THR A 35 9.02 -10.57 -19.59
N LEU A 36 8.61 -11.16 -18.47
CA LEU A 36 8.87 -12.58 -18.17
C LEU A 36 8.19 -13.53 -19.16
N LYS A 37 6.98 -13.17 -19.63
CA LYS A 37 6.26 -13.93 -20.66
C LYS A 37 6.96 -13.85 -22.01
N ALA A 38 7.37 -12.65 -22.43
CA ALA A 38 8.11 -12.43 -23.67
C ALA A 38 9.43 -13.20 -23.68
N ALA A 39 10.16 -13.22 -22.55
CA ALA A 39 11.40 -13.98 -22.39
C ALA A 39 11.23 -15.48 -22.59
N ARG A 40 10.04 -16.01 -22.31
CA ARG A 40 9.67 -17.43 -22.51
C ARG A 40 9.04 -17.69 -23.88
N GLY A 41 9.01 -16.70 -24.78
CA GLY A 41 8.35 -16.80 -26.07
C GLY A 41 6.82 -16.92 -25.98
N GLN A 42 6.23 -16.55 -24.84
CA GLN A 42 4.79 -16.64 -24.62
C GLN A 42 4.13 -15.29 -24.92
N GLY A 43 3.07 -15.32 -25.74
CA GLY A 43 2.23 -14.16 -25.98
C GLY A 43 1.57 -13.66 -24.69
N PHE A 44 1.53 -12.34 -24.53
CA PHE A 44 0.87 -11.68 -23.41
C PHE A 44 -0.31 -10.86 -23.94
N ASP A 45 -1.51 -11.17 -23.48
CA ASP A 45 -2.71 -10.40 -23.77
C ASP A 45 -3.14 -9.64 -22.50
N PRO A 46 -2.91 -8.31 -22.45
CA PRO A 46 -3.30 -7.50 -21.31
C PRO A 46 -4.82 -7.46 -21.09
N ALA A 47 -5.64 -7.68 -22.12
CA ALA A 47 -7.09 -7.72 -21.97
C ALA A 47 -7.56 -8.95 -21.17
N ARG A 48 -6.76 -10.03 -21.15
CA ARG A 48 -6.99 -11.20 -20.29
C ARG A 48 -6.60 -10.96 -18.85
N LEU A 49 -5.79 -9.94 -18.58
CA LEU A 49 -5.48 -9.46 -17.24
C LEU A 49 -6.62 -8.56 -16.73
N ARG A 50 -7.87 -9.03 -16.84
CA ARG A 50 -8.97 -8.40 -16.10
C ARG A 50 -8.64 -8.60 -14.62
N ALA A 51 -8.52 -7.49 -13.90
CA ALA A 51 -8.37 -7.44 -12.45
C ALA A 51 -9.58 -8.09 -11.77
N ALA A 52 -9.68 -9.42 -11.84
CA ALA A 52 -10.71 -10.20 -11.17
C ALA A 52 -10.49 -10.21 -9.66
N HIS A 53 -9.32 -9.76 -9.20
CA HIS A 53 -8.94 -9.69 -7.81
C HIS A 53 -8.19 -8.37 -7.66
N LEU A 54 -8.92 -7.29 -7.37
CA LEU A 54 -8.31 -6.21 -6.58
C LEU A 54 -7.80 -6.92 -5.33
N VAL A 55 -6.49 -7.16 -5.26
CA VAL A 55 -5.85 -7.63 -4.04
C VAL A 55 -6.23 -6.59 -3.01
N GLU A 56 -7.17 -6.94 -2.14
CA GLU A 56 -7.65 -6.05 -1.11
C GLU A 56 -6.41 -5.67 -0.31
N ARG A 57 -6.06 -4.38 -0.31
CA ARG A 57 -4.87 -3.91 0.40
C ARG A 57 -5.04 -4.40 1.83
N PRO A 58 -4.07 -5.17 2.40
CA PRO A 58 -4.17 -5.54 3.79
C PRO A 58 -4.34 -4.26 4.59
N ALA A 59 -5.37 -4.22 5.44
CA ALA A 59 -5.65 -3.05 6.25
C ALA A 59 -4.37 -2.65 7.00
N PRO A 60 -4.02 -1.35 7.05
CA PRO A 60 -2.85 -0.94 7.81
C PRO A 60 -2.98 -1.45 9.23
N THR A 61 -1.87 -1.88 9.83
CA THR A 61 -1.85 -2.33 11.22
C THR A 61 -2.52 -1.26 12.08
N PRO A 62 -3.57 -1.59 12.85
CA PRO A 62 -4.28 -0.60 13.63
C PRO A 62 -3.32 0.06 14.61
N GLU A 63 -3.41 1.38 14.74
CA GLU A 63 -2.68 2.15 15.75
C GLU A 63 -3.02 1.58 17.14
N PRO A 64 -2.03 1.36 18.03
CA PRO A 64 -2.30 0.89 19.38
C PRO A 64 -3.33 1.79 20.06
N THR A 65 -4.31 1.18 20.74
CA THR A 65 -5.45 1.89 21.34
C THR A 65 -5.01 3.08 22.20
N GLU A 66 -3.91 2.95 22.93
CA GLU A 66 -3.35 4.01 23.77
C GLU A 66 -2.94 5.27 22.97
N GLN A 67 -2.30 5.09 21.81
CA GLN A 67 -1.88 6.21 20.94
C GLN A 67 -3.10 6.89 20.31
N VAL A 68 -4.12 6.12 19.93
CA VAL A 68 -5.41 6.66 19.45
C VAL A 68 -6.07 7.51 20.53
N LEU A 69 -6.14 6.99 21.77
CA LEU A 69 -6.76 7.69 22.90
C LEU A 69 -6.02 8.98 23.26
N GLU A 70 -4.69 8.95 23.27
CA GLU A 70 -3.86 10.14 23.50
C GLU A 70 -4.11 11.21 22.44
N ARG A 71 -4.04 10.83 21.15
CA ARG A 71 -4.26 11.75 20.02
C ARG A 71 -5.66 12.35 20.03
N VAL A 72 -6.68 11.53 20.25
CA VAL A 72 -8.07 11.99 20.36
C VAL A 72 -8.23 12.88 21.58
N GLY A 73 -7.67 12.51 22.73
CA GLY A 73 -7.69 13.32 23.96
C GLY A 73 -7.08 14.71 23.75
N HIS A 74 -5.92 14.80 23.09
CA HIS A 74 -5.31 16.07 22.73
C HIS A 74 -6.19 16.91 21.80
N LYS A 75 -6.77 16.30 20.76
CA LYS A 75 -7.67 16.99 19.84
C LYS A 75 -8.92 17.51 20.55
N VAL A 76 -9.51 16.70 21.43
CA VAL A 76 -10.69 17.09 22.22
C VAL A 76 -10.35 18.24 23.16
N ARG A 77 -9.23 18.17 23.90
CA ARG A 77 -8.78 19.27 24.77
C ARG A 77 -8.57 20.57 23.99
N ARG A 78 -7.97 20.51 22.80
CA ARG A 78 -7.81 21.69 21.93
C ARG A 78 -9.15 22.27 21.51
N VAL A 79 -10.09 21.42 21.06
CA VAL A 79 -11.44 21.87 20.68
C VAL A 79 -12.20 22.46 21.87
N MET A 80 -12.03 21.89 23.06
CA MET A 80 -12.62 22.42 24.30
C MET A 80 -12.06 23.80 24.63
N ALA A 81 -10.74 24.00 24.51
CA ALA A 81 -10.11 25.30 24.70
C ALA A 81 -10.62 26.34 23.68
N ASP A 82 -10.66 25.98 22.40
CA ASP A 82 -11.15 26.85 21.32
C ASP A 82 -12.62 27.26 21.52
N ARG A 83 -13.43 26.37 22.10
CA ARG A 83 -14.87 26.59 22.33
C ARG A 83 -15.22 27.03 23.76
N GLN A 84 -14.22 27.27 24.61
CA GLN A 84 -14.42 27.62 26.03
C GLN A 84 -15.33 26.63 26.78
N ILE A 85 -15.23 25.34 26.44
CA ILE A 85 -16.00 24.26 27.07
C ILE A 85 -15.21 23.74 28.27
N THR A 86 -15.79 23.84 29.46
CA THR A 86 -15.20 23.27 30.67
C THR A 86 -15.53 21.77 30.76
N PRO A 87 -14.55 20.86 30.80
CA PRO A 87 -14.82 19.44 31.00
C PRO A 87 -15.52 19.21 32.34
N HIS A 88 -16.57 18.39 32.35
CA HIS A 88 -17.31 18.02 33.56
C HIS A 88 -17.09 16.54 33.86
N GLY A 89 -16.50 16.22 35.02
CA GLY A 89 -16.35 14.85 35.51
C GLY A 89 -15.05 14.59 36.30
N PRO A 90 -14.96 13.43 37.00
CA PRO A 90 -13.85 13.09 37.89
C PRO A 90 -12.49 12.82 37.19
N HIS A 91 -12.44 12.88 35.86
CA HIS A 91 -11.24 12.65 35.05
C HIS A 91 -10.88 13.88 34.18
N ALA A 92 -11.24 15.08 34.65
CA ALA A 92 -11.11 16.34 33.91
C ALA A 92 -9.73 17.05 34.06
N ALA A 93 -8.69 16.34 34.51
CA ALA A 93 -7.34 16.90 34.68
C ALA A 93 -6.33 16.24 33.73
#